data_AF-A0A0L0SV68-F1
#
_entry.id   AF-A0A0L0SV68-F1
#
_cell.length_a   1.000
_cell.length_b   1.000
_cell.length_c   1.000
_cell.angle_alpha   90.00
_cell.angle_beta   90.00
_cell.angle_gamma   90.00
#
_symmetry.space_group_name_H-M   'P 1'
#
loop_
_entity.id
_entity.type
_entity.pdbx_description
1 polymer ?
#
loop_
_entity_poly.entity_id
_entity_poly.type
_entity_poly.pdbx_seq_one_letter_code
_entity_poly.pdbx_strand_id
1 'polypeptide(L)'
;MNAATVLILTIVALLASAAHANPILAKRGGSYYTWLKSGAGMTTFWTEQGSSGGQCLLDPPANGMAVALQSNGLDNWGYTIASMCGVCINIHNGGNSVVARVIDKLANPERGPGDLDVAGPVWNALTTDQHGELLDVWWEVVDCPDASGPLVYKWKEGSSQWWAGIQVRNHKKPVVSVIVNGQHPERQPYNYFVSNSGFGGPGPYTIQTWFEGGTSITDYNVQLQAGAEVKGSTWQ
;
A
#
# COMPACT_ATOMS: atom_id res chain seq x y z
N MET A 1 -84.98 1.19 -23.24
CA MET A 1 -84.00 1.82 -24.13
C MET A 1 -83.42 3.01 -23.40
N ASN A 2 -82.13 2.90 -23.04
CA ASN A 2 -81.08 3.91 -22.83
C ASN A 2 -81.42 5.17 -21.98
N ALA A 3 -80.63 5.62 -21.01
CA ALA A 3 -79.18 5.52 -20.86
C ALA A 3 -78.77 5.66 -19.38
N ALA A 4 -77.81 4.85 -18.96
CA ALA A 4 -77.11 5.01 -17.69
C ALA A 4 -76.07 6.14 -17.82
N THR A 5 -76.15 7.16 -16.98
CA THR A 5 -75.15 8.22 -16.91
C THR A 5 -74.02 7.76 -15.99
N VAL A 6 -72.90 7.39 -16.60
CA VAL A 6 -71.67 6.96 -15.93
C VAL A 6 -70.97 8.18 -15.33
N LEU A 7 -70.72 8.15 -14.01
CA LEU A 7 -69.89 9.11 -13.31
C LEU A 7 -68.41 8.76 -13.56
N ILE A 8 -67.74 9.48 -14.45
CA ILE A 8 -66.31 9.29 -14.74
C ILE A 8 -65.52 10.05 -13.67
N LEU A 9 -65.01 9.35 -12.66
CA LEU A 9 -63.94 9.87 -11.80
C LEU A 9 -62.64 9.88 -12.61
N THR A 10 -62.19 11.06 -13.02
CA THR A 10 -60.84 11.26 -13.55
C THR A 10 -59.83 11.22 -12.40
N ILE A 11 -59.27 10.04 -12.14
CA ILE A 11 -58.06 9.90 -11.32
C ILE A 11 -56.90 10.45 -12.16
N VAL A 12 -56.49 11.69 -11.89
CA VAL A 12 -55.23 12.22 -12.41
C VAL A 12 -54.12 11.56 -11.59
N ALA A 13 -53.54 10.50 -12.14
CA ALA A 13 -52.30 9.94 -11.63
C ALA A 13 -51.19 10.99 -11.85
N LEU A 14 -50.74 11.65 -10.77
CA LEU A 14 -49.46 12.35 -10.78
C LEU A 14 -48.36 11.29 -11.00
N LEU A 15 -47.95 11.12 -12.25
CA LEU A 15 -46.66 10.55 -12.56
C LEU A 15 -45.62 11.54 -12.04
N ALA A 16 -45.17 11.33 -10.80
CA ALA A 16 -43.89 11.86 -10.38
C ALA A 16 -42.85 11.19 -11.27
N SER A 17 -42.44 11.90 -12.32
CA SER A 17 -41.21 11.59 -13.03
C SER A 17 -40.11 11.64 -11.97
N ALA A 18 -39.68 10.46 -11.52
CA ALA A 18 -38.39 10.33 -10.90
C ALA A 18 -37.40 10.78 -11.98
N ALA A 19 -37.04 12.07 -11.92
CA ALA A 19 -35.87 12.59 -12.58
C ALA A 19 -34.78 11.62 -12.18
N HIS A 20 -34.31 10.84 -13.16
CA HIS A 20 -33.09 10.09 -13.00
C HIS A 20 -32.05 11.17 -12.81
N ALA A 21 -31.76 11.47 -11.55
CA ALA A 21 -30.58 12.21 -11.20
C ALA A 21 -29.46 11.34 -11.75
N ASN A 22 -29.00 11.68 -12.96
CA ASN A 22 -27.67 11.28 -13.38
C ASN A 22 -26.80 11.66 -12.20
N PRO A 23 -26.18 10.68 -11.50
CA PRO A 23 -25.25 11.03 -10.45
C PRO A 23 -24.30 12.00 -11.12
N ILE A 24 -24.29 13.24 -10.63
CA ILE A 24 -23.33 14.23 -11.06
C ILE A 24 -22.01 13.51 -10.91
N LEU A 25 -21.37 13.18 -12.04
CA LEU A 25 -20.08 12.53 -12.07
C LEU A 25 -19.23 13.35 -11.11
N ALA A 26 -18.94 12.80 -9.93
CA ALA A 26 -18.19 13.51 -8.91
C ALA A 26 -16.94 14.01 -9.64
N LYS A 27 -16.78 15.33 -9.64
CA LYS A 27 -15.77 16.03 -10.42
C LYS A 27 -14.45 15.31 -10.15
N ARG A 28 -13.90 14.61 -11.16
CA ARG A 28 -12.65 13.84 -11.07
C ARG A 28 -11.69 14.56 -10.14
N GLY A 29 -11.46 14.03 -8.95
CA GLY A 29 -10.37 14.49 -8.10
C GLY A 29 -9.09 14.19 -8.89
N GLY A 30 -8.27 15.21 -9.15
CA GLY A 30 -6.94 14.94 -9.70
C GLY A 30 -6.20 13.96 -8.79
N SER A 31 -5.35 13.12 -9.35
CA SER A 31 -4.54 12.18 -8.56
C SER A 31 -3.64 12.97 -7.61
N TYR A 32 -3.67 12.64 -6.32
CA TYR A 32 -2.84 13.29 -5.31
C TYR A 32 -2.37 12.30 -4.25
N TYR A 33 -1.23 12.62 -3.65
CA TYR A 33 -0.58 11.85 -2.62
C TYR A 33 -0.06 12.80 -1.54
N THR A 34 -0.37 12.48 -0.29
CA THR A 34 0.20 13.10 0.89
C THR A 34 1.11 12.09 1.57
N TRP A 35 2.35 12.50 1.80
CA TRP A 35 3.42 11.60 2.24
C TRP A 35 3.03 10.80 3.49
N LEU A 36 3.04 9.47 3.39
CA LEU A 36 2.66 8.52 4.45
C LEU A 36 1.32 8.82 5.16
N LYS A 37 0.38 9.51 4.50
CA LYS A 37 -0.95 9.80 5.08
C LYS A 37 -2.09 9.27 4.22
N SER A 38 -2.20 9.73 2.98
CA SER A 38 -3.32 9.36 2.10
C SER A 38 -3.02 9.67 0.64
N GLY A 39 -3.87 9.16 -0.24
CA GLY A 39 -3.91 9.56 -1.63
C GLY A 39 -5.29 9.34 -2.25
N ALA A 40 -5.47 9.86 -3.45
CA ALA A 40 -6.63 9.59 -4.28
C ALA A 40 -6.23 9.58 -5.74
N GLY A 41 -7.02 8.90 -6.57
CA GLY A 41 -6.75 8.77 -7.99
C GLY A 41 -7.56 7.63 -8.60
N MET A 42 -7.02 7.05 -9.67
CA MET A 42 -7.62 5.90 -10.32
C MET A 42 -6.97 4.60 -9.87
N THR A 43 -7.75 3.53 -9.85
CA THR A 43 -7.28 2.17 -9.58
C THR A 43 -7.51 1.29 -10.80
N THR A 44 -6.52 0.49 -11.17
CA THR A 44 -6.60 -0.55 -12.20
C THR A 44 -6.40 -1.93 -11.61
N PHE A 45 -6.62 -2.96 -12.43
CA PHE A 45 -6.30 -4.35 -12.10
C PHE A 45 -4.93 -4.75 -12.65
N TRP A 46 -4.05 -5.24 -11.78
CA TRP A 46 -2.71 -5.68 -12.15
C TRP A 46 -2.68 -7.17 -12.56
N THR A 47 -3.14 -8.03 -11.66
CA THR A 47 -2.98 -9.48 -11.73
C THR A 47 -3.94 -10.17 -10.75
N GLU A 48 -4.26 -11.44 -10.99
CA GLU A 48 -5.07 -12.25 -10.08
C GLU A 48 -4.40 -12.43 -8.71
N GLN A 49 -3.07 -12.54 -8.70
CA GLN A 49 -2.27 -12.71 -7.49
C GLN A 49 -1.00 -11.89 -7.62
N GLY A 50 -0.70 -11.09 -6.59
CA GLY A 50 0.57 -10.35 -6.53
C GLY A 50 1.76 -11.31 -6.60
N SER A 51 2.86 -10.86 -7.19
CA SER A 51 4.10 -11.63 -7.30
C SER A 51 5.16 -11.11 -6.34
N SER A 52 6.04 -12.00 -5.90
CA SER A 52 7.24 -11.63 -5.15
C SER A 52 8.23 -10.89 -6.04
N GLY A 53 9.01 -9.98 -5.45
CA GLY A 53 10.19 -9.42 -6.12
C GLY A 53 9.94 -8.20 -7.01
N GLY A 54 8.77 -7.56 -6.91
CA GLY A 54 8.53 -6.22 -7.46
C GLY A 54 9.54 -5.18 -6.92
N GLN A 55 9.33 -3.90 -7.22
CA GLN A 55 10.23 -2.82 -6.80
C GLN A 55 10.54 -2.86 -5.29
N CYS A 56 9.59 -3.26 -4.43
CA CYS A 56 9.85 -3.35 -2.99
C CYS A 56 10.59 -4.61 -2.53
N LEU A 57 10.82 -5.59 -3.41
CA LEU A 57 11.39 -6.90 -3.08
C LEU A 57 10.67 -7.59 -1.92
N LEU A 58 9.35 -7.45 -1.86
CA LEU A 58 8.48 -8.07 -0.87
C LEU A 58 7.69 -9.21 -1.49
N ASP A 59 7.33 -10.17 -0.65
CA ASP A 59 6.36 -11.20 -0.97
C ASP A 59 4.93 -10.66 -0.74
N PRO A 60 3.93 -11.09 -1.53
CA PRO A 60 2.55 -10.73 -1.28
C PRO A 60 2.09 -11.27 0.09
N PRO A 61 1.18 -10.56 0.79
CA PRO A 61 0.50 -11.13 1.96
C PRO A 61 -0.18 -12.47 1.63
N ALA A 62 -0.26 -13.37 2.60
CA ALA A 62 -0.86 -14.71 2.40
C ALA A 62 -2.33 -14.67 1.97
N ASN A 63 -3.06 -13.60 2.27
CA ASN A 63 -4.43 -13.37 1.84
C ASN A 63 -4.53 -12.73 0.44
N GLY A 64 -3.40 -12.49 -0.24
CA GLY A 64 -3.34 -11.89 -1.57
C GLY A 64 -3.70 -10.41 -1.65
N MET A 65 -3.88 -9.72 -0.51
CA MET A 65 -4.21 -8.29 -0.45
C MET A 65 -2.99 -7.42 -0.78
N ALA A 66 -2.62 -7.42 -2.06
CA ALA A 66 -1.45 -6.75 -2.59
C ALA A 66 -1.86 -5.60 -3.55
N VAL A 67 -1.06 -4.54 -3.55
CA VAL A 67 -1.24 -3.39 -4.43
C VAL A 67 0.11 -2.82 -4.87
N ALA A 68 0.17 -2.37 -6.11
CA ALA A 68 1.23 -1.50 -6.61
C ALA A 68 0.76 -0.05 -6.52
N LEU A 69 1.62 0.84 -6.02
CA LEU A 69 1.30 2.26 -5.88
C LEU A 69 2.09 3.07 -6.90
N GLN A 70 1.42 3.97 -7.61
CA GLN A 70 2.09 5.01 -8.35
C GLN A 70 2.43 6.14 -7.41
N SER A 71 3.72 6.49 -7.33
CA SER A 71 4.09 7.74 -6.67
C SER A 71 5.50 8.16 -7.04
N ASN A 72 5.68 9.49 -7.03
CA ASN A 72 6.93 10.15 -6.66
C ASN A 72 7.31 9.91 -5.17
N GLY A 73 6.90 8.78 -4.57
CA GLY A 73 7.06 8.38 -3.17
C GLY A 73 7.68 6.98 -2.98
N LEU A 74 7.72 6.16 -4.03
CA LEU A 74 8.70 5.06 -4.18
C LEU A 74 9.99 5.57 -4.86
N ASP A 75 9.85 6.54 -5.77
CA ASP A 75 10.93 7.24 -6.49
C ASP A 75 11.19 8.66 -5.93
N ASN A 76 11.11 8.87 -4.62
CA ASN A 76 11.39 10.20 -4.08
C ASN A 76 12.90 10.50 -4.21
N TRP A 77 13.32 11.06 -5.35
CA TRP A 77 14.67 11.57 -5.61
C TRP A 77 14.97 12.76 -4.67
N GLY A 78 15.26 12.46 -3.41
CA GLY A 78 15.87 13.43 -2.48
C GLY A 78 15.38 13.43 -1.04
N TYR A 79 14.23 12.82 -0.70
CA TYR A 79 13.74 12.90 0.70
C TYR A 79 13.36 11.55 1.35
N THR A 80 12.64 10.63 0.68
CA THR A 80 12.26 9.33 1.29
C THR A 80 12.03 8.22 0.24
N ILE A 81 13.11 7.62 -0.24
CA ILE A 81 13.09 6.56 -1.26
C ILE A 81 12.35 5.33 -0.73
N ALA A 82 11.55 4.66 -1.57
CA ALA A 82 10.84 3.41 -1.26
C ALA A 82 10.04 3.44 0.07
N SER A 83 9.52 4.62 0.47
CA SER A 83 8.91 4.84 1.78
C SER A 83 7.58 4.11 1.98
N MET A 84 6.85 3.86 0.89
CA MET A 84 5.58 3.14 0.91
C MET A 84 5.73 1.62 0.86
N CYS A 85 6.94 1.07 0.66
CA CYS A 85 7.12 -0.37 0.62
C CYS A 85 6.76 -1.02 1.97
N GLY A 86 5.85 -2.00 1.91
CA GLY A 86 5.36 -2.73 3.08
C GLY A 86 4.28 -2.00 3.88
N VAL A 87 3.93 -0.76 3.50
CA VAL A 87 2.85 0.02 4.14
C VAL A 87 1.50 -0.57 3.76
N CYS A 88 0.57 -0.61 4.72
CA CYS A 88 -0.82 -0.95 4.45
C CYS A 88 -1.64 0.31 4.26
N ILE A 89 -2.52 0.25 3.26
CA ILE A 89 -3.47 1.31 2.94
C ILE A 89 -4.87 0.73 2.96
N ASN A 90 -5.83 1.48 3.49
CA ASN A 90 -7.24 1.16 3.37
C ASN A 90 -7.77 1.90 2.14
N ILE A 91 -8.22 1.14 1.15
CA ILE A 91 -8.64 1.62 -0.17
C ILE A 91 -10.16 1.68 -0.19
N HIS A 92 -10.73 2.78 -0.67
CA HIS A 92 -12.16 3.03 -0.70
C HIS A 92 -12.66 3.24 -2.13
N ASN A 93 -13.80 2.62 -2.44
CA ASN A 93 -14.54 2.83 -3.67
C ASN A 93 -16.03 2.90 -3.36
N GLY A 94 -16.59 4.11 -3.32
CA GLY A 94 -17.97 4.33 -2.87
C GLY A 94 -18.19 3.82 -1.45
N GLY A 95 -19.10 2.86 -1.28
CA GLY A 95 -19.41 2.24 0.03
C GLY A 95 -18.52 1.05 0.41
N ASN A 96 -17.62 0.61 -0.47
CA ASN A 96 -16.74 -0.52 -0.24
C ASN A 96 -15.35 -0.06 0.21
N SER A 97 -14.71 -0.82 1.08
CA SER A 97 -13.33 -0.56 1.50
C SER A 97 -12.56 -1.85 1.81
N VAL A 98 -11.26 -1.85 1.57
CA VAL A 98 -10.38 -2.99 1.88
C VAL A 98 -8.97 -2.55 2.22
N VAL A 99 -8.32 -3.25 3.15
CA VAL A 99 -6.91 -3.02 3.48
C VAL A 99 -6.02 -3.88 2.58
N ALA A 100 -5.04 -3.25 1.93
CA ALA A 100 -4.03 -3.91 1.10
C ALA A 100 -2.62 -3.43 1.45
N ARG A 101 -1.62 -4.29 1.21
CA ARG A 101 -0.19 -3.96 1.41
C ARG A 101 0.44 -3.53 0.10
N VAL A 102 1.15 -2.41 0.14
CA VAL A 102 1.97 -1.91 -0.97
C VAL A 102 3.22 -2.78 -1.10
N ILE A 103 3.32 -3.55 -2.19
CA ILE A 103 4.44 -4.46 -2.45
C ILE A 103 5.20 -4.14 -3.74
N ASP A 104 4.70 -3.22 -4.56
CA ASP A 104 5.30 -2.88 -5.83
C ASP A 104 5.04 -1.42 -6.21
N LYS A 105 5.74 -0.97 -7.25
CA LYS A 105 5.58 0.31 -7.91
C LYS A 105 4.77 0.12 -9.19
N LEU A 106 3.75 0.95 -9.35
CA LEU A 106 3.07 1.10 -10.63
C LEU A 106 3.93 1.97 -11.56
N ALA A 107 4.76 1.34 -12.38
CA ALA A 107 5.69 2.03 -13.29
C ALA A 107 5.01 2.45 -14.61
N ASN A 108 4.02 3.35 -14.54
CA ASN A 108 3.36 3.90 -15.72
C ASN A 108 3.39 5.45 -15.71
N PRO A 109 4.05 6.10 -16.70
CA PRO A 109 4.23 7.56 -16.72
C PRO A 109 2.92 8.35 -16.92
N GLU A 110 1.84 7.71 -17.38
CA GLU A 110 0.52 8.33 -17.53
C GLU A 110 -0.28 8.34 -16.21
N ARG A 111 0.22 7.65 -15.17
CA ARG A 111 -0.43 7.52 -13.86
C ARG A 111 0.05 8.58 -12.88
N GLY A 112 -0.87 9.08 -12.06
CA GLY A 112 -0.59 10.13 -11.07
C GLY A 112 -0.19 9.60 -9.69
N PRO A 113 0.45 10.44 -8.85
CA PRO A 113 0.88 10.05 -7.51
C PRO A 113 -0.34 9.87 -6.62
N GLY A 114 -0.75 8.63 -6.37
CA GLY A 114 -2.03 8.30 -5.72
C GLY A 114 -2.79 7.18 -6.43
N ASP A 115 -2.48 6.96 -7.70
CA ASP A 115 -3.05 5.89 -8.50
C ASP A 115 -2.55 4.51 -8.06
N LEU A 116 -3.42 3.50 -8.17
CA LEU A 116 -3.14 2.13 -7.73
C LEU A 116 -3.27 1.12 -8.88
N ASP A 117 -2.54 0.01 -8.76
CA ASP A 117 -2.77 -1.20 -9.56
C ASP A 117 -2.92 -2.39 -8.61
N VAL A 118 -4.13 -2.92 -8.48
CA VAL A 118 -4.48 -3.85 -7.39
C VAL A 118 -4.52 -5.29 -7.85
N ALA A 119 -4.24 -6.22 -6.94
CA ALA A 119 -4.43 -7.65 -7.18
C ALA A 119 -5.92 -8.05 -7.12
N GLY A 120 -6.26 -9.22 -7.68
CA GLY A 120 -7.64 -9.75 -7.75
C GLY A 120 -8.42 -9.73 -6.43
N PRO A 121 -7.86 -10.18 -5.28
CA PRO A 121 -8.55 -10.11 -3.99
C PRO A 121 -8.97 -8.69 -3.58
N VAL A 122 -8.14 -7.69 -3.90
CA VAL A 122 -8.43 -6.28 -3.62
C VAL A 122 -9.50 -5.76 -4.58
N TRP A 123 -9.39 -6.06 -5.88
CA TRP A 123 -10.40 -5.67 -6.88
C TRP A 123 -11.79 -6.18 -6.50
N ASN A 124 -11.90 -7.47 -6.20
CA ASN A 124 -13.15 -8.14 -5.83
C ASN A 124 -13.76 -7.63 -4.52
N ALA A 125 -12.96 -7.03 -3.64
CA ALA A 125 -13.45 -6.38 -2.43
C ALA A 125 -13.97 -4.95 -2.68
N LEU A 126 -13.50 -4.29 -3.75
CA LEU A 126 -13.86 -2.91 -4.09
C LEU A 126 -15.04 -2.81 -5.06
N THR A 127 -15.21 -3.79 -5.96
CA THR A 127 -16.27 -3.77 -6.98
C THR A 127 -16.65 -5.18 -7.46
N THR A 128 -17.82 -5.29 -8.08
CA THR A 128 -18.26 -6.47 -8.85
C THR A 128 -18.07 -6.30 -10.36
N ASP A 129 -17.55 -5.16 -10.79
CA ASP A 129 -17.30 -4.86 -12.20
C ASP A 129 -16.19 -5.75 -12.77
N GLN A 130 -16.25 -5.99 -14.08
CA GLN A 130 -15.14 -6.61 -14.80
C GLN A 130 -13.86 -5.81 -14.64
N HIS A 131 -12.71 -6.49 -14.69
CA HIS A 131 -11.40 -5.86 -14.55
C HIS A 131 -11.23 -4.70 -15.54
N GLY A 132 -10.83 -3.54 -15.02
CA GLY A 132 -10.75 -2.30 -15.78
C GLY A 132 -10.24 -1.16 -14.91
N GLU A 133 -10.98 -0.05 -14.87
CA GLU A 133 -10.62 1.17 -14.16
C GLU A 133 -11.72 1.61 -13.19
N LEU A 134 -11.31 1.98 -11.98
CA LEU A 134 -12.12 2.71 -11.01
C LEU A 134 -11.57 4.14 -10.91
N LEU A 135 -12.40 5.15 -11.18
CA LEU A 135 -11.95 6.53 -11.39
C LEU A 135 -12.00 7.43 -10.15
N ASP A 136 -12.65 6.99 -9.07
CA ASP A 136 -12.86 7.78 -7.85
C ASP A 136 -12.50 6.95 -6.61
N VAL A 137 -11.24 6.52 -6.57
CA VAL A 137 -10.68 5.75 -5.46
C VAL A 137 -9.82 6.66 -4.60
N TRP A 138 -9.99 6.54 -3.29
CA TRP A 138 -9.12 7.18 -2.31
C TRP A 138 -8.66 6.19 -1.28
N TRP A 139 -7.58 6.51 -0.58
CA TRP A 139 -7.00 5.62 0.41
C TRP A 139 -6.24 6.38 1.49
N GLU A 140 -6.15 5.77 2.66
CA GLU A 140 -5.37 6.26 3.80
C GLU A 140 -4.42 5.18 4.32
N VAL A 141 -3.27 5.63 4.85
CA VAL A 141 -2.33 4.75 5.53
C VAL A 141 -2.94 4.27 6.84
N VAL A 142 -2.90 2.96 7.04
CA VAL A 142 -3.38 2.29 8.26
C VAL A 142 -2.32 1.33 8.80
N ASP A 143 -2.44 0.97 10.06
CA ASP A 143 -1.66 -0.12 10.64
C ASP A 143 -1.97 -1.43 9.90
N CYS A 144 -0.95 -2.19 9.53
CA CYS A 144 -1.13 -3.48 8.86
C CYS A 144 -1.78 -4.51 9.81
N PRO A 145 -2.98 -5.03 9.50
CA PRO A 145 -3.70 -5.95 10.38
C PRO A 145 -3.12 -7.37 10.38
N ASP A 146 -2.40 -7.74 9.33
CA ASP A 146 -1.80 -9.06 9.13
C ASP A 146 -0.36 -9.17 9.65
N ALA A 147 0.26 -8.03 10.00
CA ALA A 147 1.58 -8.00 10.62
C ALA A 147 1.49 -8.47 12.08
N SER A 148 1.73 -9.76 12.29
CA SER A 148 1.74 -10.42 13.59
C SER A 148 3.10 -11.06 13.87
N GLY A 149 3.53 -11.04 15.13
CA GLY A 149 4.83 -11.59 15.52
C GLY A 149 6.00 -10.59 15.37
N PRO A 150 7.24 -11.10 15.30
CA PRO A 150 8.44 -10.26 15.31
C PRO A 150 8.69 -9.56 13.99
N LEU A 151 9.39 -8.42 14.05
CA LEU A 151 10.08 -7.88 12.88
C LEU A 151 10.96 -8.96 12.26
N VAL A 152 11.12 -8.88 10.94
CA VAL A 152 12.01 -9.77 10.21
C VAL A 152 13.05 -8.93 9.47
N TYR A 153 14.31 -9.27 9.66
CA TYR A 153 15.44 -8.66 8.99
C TYR A 153 15.92 -9.58 7.87
N LYS A 154 15.66 -9.19 6.62
CA LYS A 154 16.21 -9.87 5.45
C LYS A 154 17.54 -9.22 5.10
N TRP A 155 18.63 -9.96 5.27
CA TRP A 155 19.94 -9.52 4.77
C TRP A 155 20.01 -9.75 3.28
N LYS A 156 20.48 -8.76 2.54
CA LYS A 156 20.66 -8.87 1.10
C LYS A 156 21.72 -9.92 0.79
N GLU A 157 21.54 -10.66 -0.30
CA GLU A 157 22.57 -11.54 -0.84
C GLU A 157 23.87 -10.74 -1.05
N GLY A 158 25.01 -11.33 -0.67
CA GLY A 158 26.32 -10.67 -0.71
C GLY A 158 26.65 -9.77 0.48
N SER A 159 25.74 -9.64 1.47
CA SER A 159 26.05 -8.90 2.70
C SER A 159 27.22 -9.54 3.46
N SER A 160 28.10 -8.69 3.99
CA SER A 160 29.32 -9.03 4.73
C SER A 160 29.70 -7.85 5.64
N GLN A 161 30.83 -7.97 6.35
CA GLN A 161 31.37 -6.85 7.13
C GLN A 161 31.87 -5.67 6.28
N TRP A 162 32.04 -5.85 4.96
CA TRP A 162 32.58 -4.83 4.05
C TRP A 162 31.50 -4.10 3.25
N TRP A 163 30.36 -4.74 3.05
CA TRP A 163 29.19 -4.20 2.37
C TRP A 163 27.98 -4.93 2.90
N ALA A 164 26.90 -4.22 3.25
CA ALA A 164 25.70 -4.89 3.73
C ALA A 164 24.44 -4.12 3.35
N GLY A 165 23.40 -4.88 3.03
CA GLY A 165 22.05 -4.38 2.83
C GLY A 165 21.08 -5.10 3.77
N ILE A 166 20.18 -4.36 4.40
CA ILE A 166 19.13 -4.92 5.25
C ILE A 166 17.75 -4.39 4.87
N GLN A 167 16.79 -5.29 4.75
CA GLN A 167 15.38 -4.97 4.56
C GLN A 167 14.60 -5.35 5.81
N VAL A 168 13.72 -4.46 6.25
CA VAL A 168 12.79 -4.72 7.35
C VAL A 168 11.48 -5.25 6.77
N ARG A 169 11.01 -6.36 7.31
CA ARG A 169 9.79 -7.07 6.92
C ARG A 169 8.91 -7.32 8.15
N ASN A 170 7.68 -7.78 7.90
CA ASN A 170 6.66 -8.05 8.92
C ASN A 170 6.42 -6.86 9.87
N HIS A 171 6.27 -5.67 9.29
CA HIS A 171 6.05 -4.45 10.05
C HIS A 171 4.61 -3.94 10.00
N LYS A 172 4.12 -3.47 11.15
CA LYS A 172 2.77 -2.95 11.34
C LYS A 172 2.63 -1.51 10.84
N LYS A 173 3.66 -0.69 11.06
CA LYS A 173 3.71 0.73 10.72
C LYS A 173 4.72 1.01 9.60
N PRO A 174 4.58 2.12 8.85
CA PRO A 174 5.59 2.51 7.88
C PRO A 174 6.97 2.62 8.52
N VAL A 175 7.98 1.95 7.95
CA VAL A 175 9.37 2.14 8.33
C VAL A 175 9.83 3.48 7.75
N VAL A 176 10.50 4.31 8.55
CA VAL A 176 11.06 5.60 8.12
C VAL A 176 12.57 5.47 7.95
N SER A 177 13.26 4.94 8.95
CA SER A 177 14.72 4.76 8.92
C SER A 177 15.16 3.55 9.74
N VAL A 178 16.40 3.13 9.50
CA VAL A 178 17.08 2.10 10.29
C VAL A 178 18.44 2.65 10.73
N ILE A 179 18.82 2.35 11.96
CA ILE A 179 20.15 2.61 12.50
C ILE A 179 20.78 1.26 12.85
N VAL A 180 21.97 0.98 12.31
CA VAL A 180 22.70 -0.27 12.57
C VAL A 180 24.04 0.07 13.20
N ASN A 181 24.26 -0.35 14.45
CA ASN A 181 25.46 0.01 15.23
C ASN A 181 25.77 1.52 15.22
N GLY A 182 24.74 2.37 15.29
CA GLY A 182 24.88 3.82 15.23
C GLY A 182 25.07 4.41 13.83
N GLN A 183 25.16 3.58 12.78
CA GLN A 183 25.24 4.03 11.40
C GLN A 183 23.84 4.24 10.80
N HIS A 184 23.70 5.24 9.92
CA HIS A 184 22.45 5.62 9.26
C HIS A 184 22.48 5.26 7.77
N PRO A 185 22.32 3.98 7.40
CA PRO A 185 22.28 3.58 6.00
C PRO A 185 21.10 4.24 5.25
N GLU A 186 21.33 4.57 3.99
CA GLU A 186 20.29 5.12 3.13
C GLU A 186 19.40 4.01 2.56
N ARG A 187 18.09 4.25 2.52
CA ARG A 187 17.16 3.36 1.83
C ARG A 187 17.31 3.51 0.32
N GLN A 188 17.46 2.39 -0.36
CA GLN A 188 17.55 2.30 -1.80
C GLN A 188 16.16 2.10 -2.43
N PRO A 189 16.00 2.38 -3.75
CA PRO A 189 14.71 2.23 -4.43
C PRO A 189 14.09 0.84 -4.33
N TYR A 190 14.92 -0.18 -4.07
CA TYR A 190 14.49 -1.56 -3.91
C TYR A 190 14.21 -1.98 -2.45
N ASN A 191 13.95 -1.00 -1.57
CA ASN A 191 13.56 -1.17 -0.17
C ASN A 191 14.61 -1.89 0.71
N TYR A 192 15.89 -1.62 0.49
CA TYR A 192 16.97 -2.03 1.38
C TYR A 192 17.72 -0.81 1.90
N PHE A 193 18.09 -0.84 3.17
CA PHE A 193 19.03 0.10 3.76
C PHE A 193 20.45 -0.42 3.56
N VAL A 194 21.29 0.34 2.86
CA VAL A 194 22.60 -0.13 2.41
C VAL A 194 23.76 0.68 3.01
N SER A 195 24.81 -0.02 3.44
CA SER A 195 26.12 0.55 3.74
C SER A 195 27.18 -0.05 2.82
N ASN A 196 27.89 0.83 2.10
CA ASN A 196 29.02 0.46 1.25
C ASN A 196 30.31 0.19 2.04
N SER A 197 30.27 0.30 3.36
CA SER A 197 31.40 0.01 4.26
C SER A 197 31.06 -1.07 5.31
N GLY A 198 29.92 -1.75 5.13
CA GLY A 198 29.35 -2.64 6.14
C GLY A 198 28.90 -1.89 7.40
N PHE A 199 28.63 -2.61 8.48
CA PHE A 199 28.08 -2.05 9.72
C PHE A 199 29.05 -2.16 10.91
N GLY A 200 30.35 -1.99 10.63
CA GLY A 200 31.38 -1.89 11.67
C GLY A 200 31.93 -3.23 12.18
N GLY A 201 31.85 -4.30 11.38
CA GLY A 201 32.40 -5.62 11.72
C GLY A 201 31.50 -6.77 11.23
N PRO A 202 31.81 -8.02 11.61
CA PRO A 202 31.03 -9.20 11.21
C PRO A 202 29.69 -9.34 11.94
N GLY A 203 29.43 -8.50 12.94
CA GLY A 203 28.29 -8.59 13.84
C GLY A 203 28.63 -9.28 15.17
N PRO A 204 27.62 -9.55 16.02
CA PRO A 204 26.21 -9.22 15.78
C PRO A 204 25.93 -7.72 15.84
N TYR A 205 24.76 -7.33 15.33
CA TYR A 205 24.35 -5.93 15.24
C TYR A 205 23.29 -5.55 16.26
N THR A 206 23.33 -4.29 16.66
CA THR A 206 22.20 -3.59 17.27
C THR A 206 21.48 -2.81 16.17
N ILE A 207 20.18 -3.07 16.01
CA ILE A 207 19.36 -2.50 14.94
C ILE A 207 18.21 -1.73 15.58
N GLN A 208 18.15 -0.42 15.33
CA GLN A 208 17.00 0.40 15.69
C GLN A 208 16.19 0.69 14.43
N THR A 209 14.95 0.22 14.41
CA THR A 209 13.99 0.51 13.33
C THR A 209 13.04 1.61 13.80
N TRP A 210 13.01 2.72 13.07
CA TRP A 210 12.12 3.85 13.33
C TRP A 210 10.91 3.81 12.42
N PHE A 211 9.75 4.05 13.01
CA PHE A 211 8.47 4.04 12.31
C PHE A 211 7.84 5.43 12.25
N GLU A 212 6.92 5.58 11.32
CA GLU A 212 6.06 6.75 11.24
C GLU A 212 5.31 6.95 12.56
N GLY A 213 5.21 8.21 12.99
CA GLY A 213 4.68 8.56 14.31
C GLY A 213 5.71 8.55 15.44
N GLY A 214 7.00 8.31 15.15
CA GLY A 214 8.11 8.52 16.08
C GLY A 214 8.40 7.37 17.04
N THR A 215 7.73 6.23 16.88
CA THR A 215 8.02 5.01 17.65
C THR A 215 9.19 4.24 17.06
N SER A 216 9.94 3.51 17.88
CA SER A 216 11.05 2.65 17.42
C SER A 216 11.08 1.30 18.13
N ILE A 217 11.61 0.28 17.46
CA ILE A 217 11.99 -1.00 18.06
C ILE A 217 13.52 -1.13 17.96
N THR A 218 14.15 -1.58 19.04
CA THR A 218 15.59 -1.88 19.07
C THR A 218 15.80 -3.36 19.30
N ASP A 219 16.48 -4.00 18.34
CA ASP A 219 16.87 -5.38 18.38
C ASP A 219 18.38 -5.52 18.60
N TYR A 220 18.76 -6.42 19.50
CA TYR A 220 20.15 -6.70 19.84
C TYR A 220 20.56 -8.07 19.33
N ASN A 221 21.87 -8.29 19.20
CA ASN A 221 22.44 -9.58 18.84
C ASN A 221 21.96 -10.13 17.48
N VAL A 222 21.54 -9.26 16.55
CA VAL A 222 21.06 -9.67 15.22
C VAL A 222 22.25 -10.15 14.39
N GLN A 223 22.24 -11.42 14.00
CA GLN A 223 23.32 -12.03 13.24
C GLN A 223 23.24 -11.67 11.76
N LEU A 224 24.39 -11.44 11.12
CA LEU A 224 24.45 -11.38 9.66
C LEU A 224 24.19 -12.77 9.09
N GLN A 225 23.20 -12.91 8.22
CA GLN A 225 23.00 -14.14 7.44
C GLN A 225 22.67 -13.76 6.00
N ALA A 226 23.69 -13.61 5.15
CA ALA A 226 23.53 -13.10 3.79
C ALA A 226 22.48 -13.90 3.00
N GLY A 227 21.50 -13.21 2.42
CA GLY A 227 20.41 -13.84 1.68
C GLY A 227 19.37 -14.54 2.55
N ALA A 228 19.45 -14.47 3.87
CA ALA A 228 18.51 -15.10 4.80
C ALA A 228 17.76 -14.07 5.65
N GLU A 229 16.65 -14.55 6.22
CA GLU A 229 15.84 -13.82 7.17
C GLU A 229 16.23 -14.16 8.60
N VAL A 230 16.30 -13.13 9.44
CA VAL A 230 16.55 -13.25 10.88
C VAL A 230 15.42 -12.57 11.63
N LYS A 231 14.86 -13.24 12.64
CA LYS A 231 13.79 -12.69 13.48
C LYS A 231 14.35 -11.69 14.47
N GLY A 232 13.70 -10.54 14.58
CA GLY A 232 13.89 -9.53 15.63
C GLY A 232 12.85 -9.67 16.74
N SER A 233 12.44 -8.53 17.31
CA SER A 233 11.47 -8.42 18.40
C SER A 233 10.05 -8.21 17.89
N THR A 234 9.08 -8.61 18.70
CA THR A 234 7.65 -8.34 18.47
C THR A 234 7.32 -6.88 18.66
N TRP A 235 6.25 -6.45 17.98
CA TRP A 235 5.59 -5.17 18.22
C TRP A 235 5.24 -5.02 19.70
N GLN A 236 5.67 -3.91 20.32
CA GLN A 236 5.30 -3.51 21.68
C GLN A 236 4.02 -2.69 21.67
#